data_AF-A0AAJ1EFW8-F1
#
_entry.id   AF-A0AAJ1EFW8-F1
#
_cell.length_a   1.000
_cell.length_b   1.000
_cell.length_c   1.000
_cell.angle_alpha   90.00
_cell.angle_beta   90.00
_cell.angle_gamma   90.00
#
_symmetry.space_group_name_H-M   'P 1'
#
loop_
_entity.id
_entity.type
_entity.pdbx_description
1 polymer ?
#
loop_
_entity_poly.entity_id
_entity_poly.type
_entity_poly.pdbx_seq_one_letter_code
_entity_poly.pdbx_strand_id
1 'polypeptide(L)' 'MDNLVIPLQTQFTAKDPDTGKPVIVVGVEFSSAFGPKLVVLRTEDGFTWPDLVEQVERPAPTSRA' A
#
# COMPACT_ATOMS: atom_id res chain seq x y z
N MET A 1 -2.77 -25.47 1.60
CA MET A 1 -1.87 -24.33 1.30
C MET A 1 -2.56 -23.13 1.90
N ASP A 2 -2.23 -22.83 3.14
CA ASP A 2 -2.78 -21.67 3.82
C ASP A 2 -2.09 -20.46 3.21
N ASN A 3 -2.85 -19.65 2.45
CA ASN A 3 -2.41 -18.31 2.15
C ASN A 3 -2.22 -17.64 3.51
N LEU A 4 -0.96 -17.49 3.93
CA LEU A 4 -0.55 -16.63 5.04
C LEU A 4 -0.87 -15.19 4.63
N VAL A 5 -2.16 -14.86 4.64
CA VAL A 5 -2.64 -13.49 4.64
C VAL A 5 -2.17 -12.95 5.98
N ILE A 6 -1.06 -12.23 5.97
CA ILE A 6 -0.65 -11.41 7.11
C ILE A 6 -1.85 -10.51 7.38
N PRO A 7 -2.51 -10.60 8.56
CA PRO A 7 -3.60 -9.69 8.87
C PRO A 7 -3.00 -8.30 8.99
N LEU A 8 -3.18 -7.46 7.96
CA LEU A 8 -2.88 -6.04 8.03
C LEU A 8 -3.91 -5.40 8.95
N GLN A 9 -3.66 -5.49 10.25
CA GLN A 9 -4.47 -4.83 11.26
C GLN A 9 -4.40 -3.30 11.19
N THR A 10 -3.66 -2.73 10.24
CA THR A 10 -3.75 -1.29 9.96
C THR A 10 -3.58 -1.05 8.48
N GLN A 11 -4.71 -0.94 7.78
CA GLN A 11 -4.76 -0.12 6.58
C GLN A 11 -4.23 1.26 6.94
N PHE A 12 -3.42 1.86 6.08
CA PHE A 12 -2.92 3.21 6.31
C PHE A 12 -2.91 4.02 5.02
N THR A 13 -3.17 5.32 5.16
CA THR A 13 -3.04 6.26 4.07
C THR A 13 -1.58 6.62 3.86
N ALA A 14 -1.15 6.64 2.60
CA ALA A 14 0.16 7.09 2.18
C ALA A 14 0.04 7.91 0.89
N LYS A 15 1.16 8.32 0.31
CA LYS A 15 1.19 8.92 -1.03
C LYS A 15 1.87 7.99 -2.01
N ASP A 16 1.34 7.95 -3.22
CA ASP A 16 2.04 7.39 -4.36
C ASP A 16 3.25 8.29 -4.69
N PRO A 17 4.49 7.76 -4.72
CA PRO A 17 5.69 8.55 -4.99
C PRO A 17 5.73 9.13 -6.42
N ASP A 18 5.06 8.49 -7.38
CA ASP A 18 5.10 8.89 -8.79
C ASP A 18 4.07 9.98 -9.09
N THR A 19 2.88 9.87 -8.50
CA THR A 19 1.76 10.79 -8.78
C THR A 19 1.49 11.82 -7.68
N GLY A 20 2.06 11.62 -6.48
CA GLY A 20 1.78 12.41 -5.28
C GLY A 20 0.35 12.25 -4.74
N LYS A 21 -0.50 11.43 -5.39
CA LYS A 21 -1.90 11.21 -5.01
C LYS A 21 -1.99 10.34 -3.74
N PRO A 22 -3.01 10.56 -2.89
CA PRO A 22 -3.23 9.70 -1.74
C PRO A 22 -3.63 8.29 -2.17
N VAL A 23 -3.10 7.28 -1.47
CA VAL A 23 -3.43 5.87 -1.64
C VAL A 23 -3.67 5.22 -0.28
N ILE A 24 -4.46 4.14 -0.25
CA ILE A 24 -4.67 3.35 0.96
C ILE A 24 -3.94 2.02 0.80
N VAL A 25 -2.93 1.77 1.64
CA VAL A 25 -2.25 0.46 1.66
C VAL A 25 -3.13 -0.52 2.43
N VAL A 26 -3.45 -1.64 1.80
CA VAL A 26 -4.37 -2.66 2.33
C VAL A 26 -3.76 -4.07 2.40
N GLY A 27 -2.62 -4.28 1.73
CA GLY A 27 -2.04 -5.63 1.56
C GLY A 27 -0.54 -5.62 1.34
N VAL A 28 0.07 -6.78 1.53
CA VAL A 28 1.34 -7.15 0.89
C VAL A 28 1.11 -8.40 0.06
N GLU A 29 1.57 -8.37 -1.18
CA GLU A 29 1.50 -9.43 -2.18
C GLU A 29 2.91 -10.07 -2.27
N PHE A 30 3.00 -11.41 -2.18
CA PHE A 30 4.29 -12.13 -2.09
C PHE A 30 4.57 -13.07 -3.27
N SER A 31 3.64 -13.21 -4.22
CA SER A 31 3.79 -14.09 -5.39
C SER A 31 4.49 -13.43 -6.56
N SER A 32 4.72 -12.11 -6.52
CA SER A 32 5.52 -11.39 -7.50
C SER A 32 6.95 -11.95 -7.63
N ALA A 33 7.37 -12.23 -8.87
CA ALA A 33 8.72 -12.69 -9.19
C ALA A 33 9.83 -11.67 -8.89
N PHE A 34 9.46 -10.39 -8.72
CA PHE A 34 10.38 -9.28 -8.47
C PHE A 34 10.47 -8.90 -6.98
N GLY A 35 9.94 -9.76 -6.10
CA GLY A 35 9.87 -9.52 -4.66
C GLY A 35 8.50 -9.00 -4.21
N PRO A 36 8.30 -8.84 -2.89
CA PRO A 36 7.03 -8.45 -2.31
C PRO A 36 6.57 -7.07 -2.79
N LYS A 37 5.26 -6.91 -3.03
CA LYS A 37 4.64 -5.65 -3.42
C LYS A 37 3.58 -5.22 -2.42
N LEU A 38 3.32 -3.92 -2.31
CA LEU A 38 2.20 -3.38 -1.55
C LEU A 38 0.94 -3.44 -2.40
N VAL A 39 -0.15 -3.94 -1.83
CA VAL A 39 -1.49 -3.79 -2.41
C VAL A 39 -2.06 -2.47 -1.92
N VAL A 40 -2.42 -1.60 -2.86
CA VAL A 40 -3.03 -0.30 -2.58
C VAL A 40 -4.40 -0.17 -3.20
N LEU A 41 -5.26 0.66 -2.61
CA LEU A 41 -6.47 1.15 -3.23
C LEU A 41 -6.23 2.57 -3.74
N ARG A 42 -6.52 2.77 -5.03
CA ARG A 42 -6.52 4.08 -5.68
C ARG A 42 -7.95 4.55 -5.83
N THR A 43 -8.18 5.85 -5.67
CA THR A 43 -9.47 6.49 -5.94
C THR A 43 -9.29 7.68 -6.87
N GLU A 44 -10.00 7.69 -7.99
CA GLU A 44 -10.01 8.77 -8.97
C GLU A 44 -11.39 8.87 -9.61
N ASP A 45 -11.89 10.09 -9.81
CA ASP A 45 -13.19 10.37 -10.43
C ASP A 45 -14.38 9.56 -9.86
N GLY A 46 -14.33 9.23 -8.57
CA GLY A 46 -15.36 8.45 -7.88
C GLY A 46 -15.26 6.94 -8.03
N PHE A 47 -14.25 6.42 -8.72
CA PHE A 47 -13.97 4.99 -8.86
C PHE A 47 -12.83 4.56 -7.95
N THR A 48 -12.88 3.33 -7.43
CA THR A 48 -11.82 2.73 -6.62
C THR A 48 -11.38 1.39 -7.21
N TRP A 49 -10.06 1.15 -7.31
CA TRP A 49 -9.51 -0.11 -7.79
C TRP A 49 -8.21 -0.50 -7.05
N PRO A 50 -7.92 -1.81 -6.95
CA PRO A 50 -6.65 -2.28 -6.39
C PRO A 50 -5.50 -2.11 -7.39
N ASP A 51 -4.32 -1.84 -6.88
CA ASP A 51 -3.08 -1.77 -7.64
C ASP A 51 -1.90 -2.32 -6.81
N LEU A 52 -0.79 -2.67 -7.48
CA LEU A 52 0.43 -3.18 -6.86
C LEU A 52 1.59 -2.21 -7.04
N VAL A 53 2.14 -1.71 -5.94
CA VAL A 53 3.27 -0.75 -5.94
C VAL A 53 4.42 -1.29 -5.11
N GLU A 54 5.65 -0.90 -5.45
CA GLU A 54 6.84 -1.34 -4.70
C GLU A 54 6.97 -0.61 -3.36
N GLN A 55 6.66 0.69 -3.36
CA GLN A 55 6.79 1.54 -2.18
C GLN A 55 5.75 2.67 -2.19
N VAL A 56 5.55 3.27 -1.02
CA VAL A 56 4.74 4.47 -0.83
C VAL A 56 5.51 5.47 0.00
N GLU A 57 5.23 6.76 -0.20
CA GLU A 57 5.81 7.81 0.64
C GLU A 57 4.99 7.95 1.92
N ARG A 58 5.66 7.83 3.07
CA ARG A 58 5.13 8.21 4.38
C ARG A 58 5.96 9.35 4.94
N PRO A 59 5.33 10.33 5.61
CA PRO A 59 6.07 11.24 6.46
C PRO A 59 6.93 10.42 7.42
N ALA A 60 8.19 10.83 7.62
CA ALA A 60 9.03 10.24 8.65
C ALA A 60 8.22 10.19 9.96
N PRO A 61 8.28 9.10 10.74
CA PRO A 61 7.68 9.09 12.07
C PRO A 61 8.23 10.31 12.78
N THR A 62 7.38 11.28 13.13
CA THR A 62 7.82 12.40 13.95
C THR A 62 8.39 11.76 15.20
N SER A 63 9.69 11.93 15.43
CA SER A 63 10.35 11.47 16.65
C SER A 63 9.44 11.85 17.81
N ARG A 64 8.95 10.86 18.57
CA ARG A 64 8.28 11.15 19.83
C ARG A 64 9.26 11.99 20.65
N ALA A 65 8.87 13.22 20.93
CA ALA A 65 9.55 14.05 21.93
C ALA A 65 9.39 13.43 23.31
#